data_AF-A0A920HM14-F1
#
_entry.id   AF-A0A920HM14-F1
#
_cell.length_a   1.000
_cell.length_b   1.000
_cell.length_c   1.000
_cell.angle_alpha   90.00
_cell.angle_beta   90.00
_cell.angle_gamma   90.00
#
_symmetry.space_group_name_H-M   'P 1'
#
loop_
_entity.id
_entity.type
_entity.pdbx_description
1 polymer ?
#
loop_
_entity_poly.entity_id
_entity_poly.type
_entity_poly.pdbx_seq_one_letter_code
_entity_poly.pdbx_strand_id
1 'polypeptide(L)'
;MKNVIVLCTGNSCRSQMAEGYLKKYLHQKANVYSAGVKNHEINPKAVEIMKMDGIDISNHTSNHVLEYEKIDFDFIITVCDHANETCPSFYSQNAIRLHRNFFDPSHSKSENNWKELFEKCRDEIKLFCLEFSRSFQLGKIN
;
A
#
# COMPACT_ATOMS: atom_id res chain seq x y z
N MET A 1 -11.96 14.27 -7.27
CA MET A 1 -11.68 12.82 -7.09
C MET A 1 -10.82 12.70 -5.85
N LYS A 2 -11.07 11.72 -4.98
CA LYS A 2 -10.30 11.62 -3.72
C LYS A 2 -8.91 11.04 -3.97
N ASN A 3 -7.92 11.50 -3.22
CA ASN A 3 -6.55 11.03 -3.28
C ASN A 3 -6.27 10.10 -2.09
N VAL A 4 -5.75 8.90 -2.36
CA VAL A 4 -5.40 7.88 -1.37
C VAL A 4 -3.93 7.55 -1.50
N ILE A 5 -3.16 7.63 -0.41
CA ILE A 5 -1.76 7.20 -0.37
C ILE A 5 -1.55 6.05 0.60
N VAL A 6 -0.82 5.04 0.16
CA VAL A 6 -0.37 3.93 1.00
C VAL A 6 1.11 4.07 1.33
N LEU A 7 1.43 4.13 2.63
CA LEU A 7 2.78 4.32 3.14
C LEU A 7 3.32 3.06 3.79
N CYS A 8 4.53 2.66 3.39
CA CYS A 8 5.31 1.66 4.13
C CYS A 8 6.76 2.14 4.35
N THR A 9 7.63 1.26 4.88
CA THR A 9 9.03 1.62 5.11
C THR A 9 9.77 1.92 3.81
N GLY A 10 9.73 1.00 2.84
CA GLY A 10 10.62 1.04 1.67
C GLY A 10 9.95 1.13 0.30
N ASN A 11 8.63 1.23 0.25
CA ASN A 11 7.81 1.12 -0.97
C ASN A 11 8.09 -0.10 -1.87
N SER A 12 8.54 -1.22 -1.30
CA SER A 12 9.01 -2.37 -2.08
C SER A 12 8.01 -3.53 -2.20
N CYS A 13 7.23 -3.81 -1.14
CA CYS A 13 6.33 -4.97 -1.05
C CYS A 13 4.89 -4.58 -0.69
N ARG A 14 4.62 -4.35 0.60
CA ARG A 14 3.26 -4.18 1.16
C ARG A 14 2.48 -3.04 0.51
N SER A 15 3.09 -1.85 0.41
CA SER A 15 2.42 -0.69 -0.20
C SER A 15 2.21 -0.85 -1.70
N GLN A 16 3.10 -1.57 -2.41
CA GLN A 16 2.94 -1.87 -3.84
C GLN A 16 1.76 -2.81 -4.10
N MET A 17 1.64 -3.87 -3.29
CA MET A 17 0.49 -4.79 -3.35
C MET A 17 -0.81 -4.06 -3.04
N ALA A 18 -0.81 -3.21 -2.00
CA ALA A 18 -1.97 -2.42 -1.62
C ALA A 18 -2.38 -1.42 -2.72
N GLU A 19 -1.42 -0.73 -3.35
CA GLU A 19 -1.70 0.16 -4.49
C GLU A 19 -2.38 -0.60 -5.63
N GLY A 20 -1.86 -1.77 -6.00
CA GLY A 20 -2.43 -2.61 -7.05
C GLY A 20 -3.89 -3.01 -6.75
N TYR A 21 -4.18 -3.47 -5.54
CA TYR A 21 -5.54 -3.83 -5.14
C TYR A 21 -6.47 -2.63 -5.05
N LEU A 22 -6.03 -1.51 -4.48
CA LEU A 22 -6.84 -0.31 -4.39
C LEU A 22 -7.16 0.27 -5.77
N LYS A 23 -6.20 0.30 -6.70
CA LYS A 23 -6.46 0.67 -8.11
C LYS A 23 -7.50 -0.27 -8.74
N LYS A 24 -7.40 -1.57 -8.49
CA LYS A 24 -8.38 -2.56 -8.98
C LYS A 24 -9.78 -2.35 -8.40
N TYR A 25 -9.92 -2.10 -7.10
CA TYR A 25 -11.22 -2.03 -6.43
C TYR A 25 -11.88 -0.65 -6.47
N LEU A 26 -11.09 0.42 -6.50
CA LEU A 26 -11.59 1.79 -6.60
C LEU A 26 -11.80 2.22 -8.05
N HIS A 27 -11.18 1.55 -9.02
CA HIS A 27 -11.21 1.91 -10.43
C HIS A 27 -10.88 3.40 -10.63
N GLN A 28 -11.78 4.17 -11.25
CA GLN A 28 -11.64 5.61 -11.48
C GLN A 28 -12.35 6.46 -10.41
N LYS A 29 -12.61 5.92 -9.21
CA LYS A 29 -13.27 6.67 -8.13
C LYS A 29 -12.28 7.42 -7.22
N ALA A 30 -11.00 7.07 -7.28
CA ALA A 30 -9.94 7.68 -6.49
C ALA A 30 -8.60 7.64 -7.26
N ASN A 31 -7.74 8.62 -7.00
CA ASN A 31 -6.33 8.52 -7.36
C ASN A 31 -5.62 7.74 -6.24
N VAL A 32 -4.87 6.70 -6.61
CA VAL A 32 -4.18 5.82 -5.65
C VAL A 32 -2.69 5.90 -5.88
N TYR A 33 -1.96 6.13 -4.80
CA TYR A 33 -0.51 6.28 -4.76
C TYR A 33 0.07 5.34 -3.70
N SER A 34 1.34 4.98 -3.85
CA SER A 34 2.13 4.43 -2.74
C SER A 34 3.48 5.12 -2.62
N ALA A 35 4.00 5.13 -1.40
CA ALA A 35 5.30 5.69 -1.10
C ALA A 35 5.96 4.99 0.09
N GLY A 36 7.26 5.25 0.23
CA GLY A 36 8.07 4.83 1.36
C GLY A 36 8.63 6.03 2.12
N VAL A 37 8.88 5.84 3.42
CA VAL A 37 9.75 6.77 4.18
C VAL A 37 11.24 6.59 3.82
N LYS A 38 11.55 5.51 3.12
CA LYS A 38 12.79 5.21 2.40
C LYS A 38 12.41 4.65 1.03
N ASN A 39 13.30 4.73 0.05
CA ASN A 39 13.12 4.09 -1.25
C ASN A 39 13.93 2.79 -1.35
N HIS A 40 13.30 1.73 -1.81
CA HIS A 40 13.94 0.47 -2.16
C HIS A 40 13.38 -0.01 -3.49
N GLU A 41 14.15 -0.78 -4.26
CA GLU A 41 13.61 -1.37 -5.48
C GLU A 41 12.36 -2.21 -5.20
N ILE A 42 11.42 -2.21 -6.14
CA ILE A 42 10.21 -3.03 -6.05
C ILE A 42 10.64 -4.48 -5.98
N ASN A 43 10.11 -5.22 -5.00
CA ASN A 43 10.48 -6.60 -4.82
C ASN A 43 9.91 -7.45 -5.97
N PRO A 44 10.75 -8.15 -6.76
CA PRO A 44 10.27 -8.97 -7.87
C PRO A 44 9.27 -10.06 -7.43
N LYS A 45 9.40 -10.58 -6.20
CA LYS A 45 8.47 -11.55 -5.62
C LYS A 45 7.08 -10.96 -5.41
N ALA A 46 6.98 -9.68 -5.04
CA ALA A 46 5.69 -9.01 -4.94
C ALA A 46 5.02 -8.88 -6.32
N VAL A 47 5.80 -8.58 -7.37
CA VAL A 47 5.32 -8.54 -8.76
C VAL A 47 4.76 -9.89 -9.18
N GLU A 48 5.50 -10.97 -8.94
CA GLU A 48 5.09 -12.34 -9.28
C GLU A 48 3.77 -12.73 -8.59
N ILE A 49 3.67 -12.44 -7.29
CA ILE A 49 2.53 -12.83 -6.45
C ILE A 49 1.26 -12.04 -6.78
N MET A 50 1.40 -10.76 -7.17
CA MET A 50 0.29 -9.95 -7.65
C MET A 50 -0.20 -10.38 -9.04
N LYS A 51 0.71 -10.82 -9.92
CA LYS A 51 0.36 -11.35 -11.25
C LYS A 51 -0.54 -12.58 -11.16
N MET A 52 -0.38 -13.41 -10.12
CA MET A 52 -1.29 -14.55 -9.87
C MET A 52 -2.75 -14.13 -9.67
N ASP A 53 -2.98 -12.91 -9.17
CA ASP A 53 -4.30 -12.30 -8.98
C ASP A 53 -4.76 -11.45 -10.19
N GLY A 54 -4.00 -11.51 -11.30
CA GLY A 54 -4.23 -10.74 -12.51
C GLY A 54 -3.94 -9.25 -12.35
N ILE A 55 -3.07 -8.86 -11.41
CA ILE A 55 -2.67 -7.47 -11.17
C ILE A 55 -1.19 -7.32 -11.49
N ASP A 56 -0.87 -6.57 -12.54
CA ASP A 56 0.51 -6.29 -12.89
C ASP A 56 1.00 -4.99 -12.24
N ILE A 57 1.95 -5.12 -11.32
CA ILE A 57 2.62 -3.99 -10.65
C ILE A 57 4.05 -3.77 -11.17
N SER A 58 4.48 -4.43 -12.25
CA SER A 58 5.86 -4.30 -12.76
C SER A 58 6.20 -2.91 -13.27
N ASN A 59 5.18 -2.12 -13.64
CA ASN A 59 5.33 -0.76 -14.13
C ASN A 59 5.17 0.29 -13.02
N HIS A 60 4.97 -0.14 -11.77
CA HIS A 60 4.99 0.78 -10.64
C HIS A 60 6.41 1.30 -10.41
N THR A 61 6.51 2.39 -9.67
CA THR A 61 7.76 2.96 -9.18
C THR A 61 7.80 2.87 -7.66
N SER A 62 9.00 2.76 -7.09
CA SER A 62 9.19 2.94 -5.64
C SER A 62 9.50 4.41 -5.38
N ASN A 63 8.52 5.14 -4.88
CA ASN A 63 8.61 6.57 -4.64
C ASN A 63 8.85 6.88 -3.16
N HIS A 64 9.56 7.96 -2.91
CA HIS A 64 9.70 8.54 -1.58
C HIS A 64 8.49 9.42 -1.26
N VAL A 65 8.02 9.43 0.00
CA VAL A 65 6.83 10.19 0.42
C VAL A 65 6.91 11.69 0.11
N LEU A 66 8.12 12.26 0.16
CA LEU A 66 8.34 13.69 -0.15
C LEU A 66 8.11 14.04 -1.62
N GLU A 67 8.15 13.08 -2.55
CA GLU A 67 7.82 13.33 -3.96
C GLU A 67 6.36 13.76 -4.14
N TYR A 68 5.51 13.42 -3.18
CA TYR A 68 4.09 13.72 -3.19
C TYR A 68 3.71 14.93 -2.34
N GLU A 69 4.66 15.73 -1.84
CA GLU A 69 4.40 16.86 -0.93
C GLU A 69 3.39 17.91 -1.44
N LYS A 70 3.18 17.98 -2.76
CA LYS A 70 2.26 18.92 -3.40
C LYS A 70 0.87 18.33 -3.65
N ILE A 71 0.65 17.06 -3.31
CA ILE A 71 -0.63 16.39 -3.43
C ILE A 71 -1.32 16.43 -2.07
N ASP A 72 -2.55 16.94 -2.03
CA ASP A 72 -3.37 16.84 -0.84
C ASP A 72 -4.13 15.51 -0.84
N PHE A 73 -4.00 14.75 0.25
CA PHE A 73 -4.58 13.44 0.42
C PHE A 73 -5.84 13.48 1.28
N ASP A 74 -6.88 12.79 0.84
CA ASP A 74 -8.08 12.54 1.65
C ASP A 74 -7.85 11.36 2.61
N PHE A 75 -7.01 10.40 2.22
CA PHE A 75 -6.73 9.20 2.99
C PHE A 75 -5.23 8.88 2.99
N ILE A 76 -4.68 8.66 4.18
CA ILE A 76 -3.33 8.14 4.39
C ILE A 76 -3.45 6.78 5.06
N ILE A 77 -2.94 5.74 4.41
CA ILE A 77 -2.98 4.36 4.90
C ILE A 77 -1.54 3.91 5.22
N THR A 78 -1.22 3.68 6.49
CA THR A 78 0.08 3.14 6.90
C THR A 78 -0.01 1.62 7.04
N VAL A 79 0.86 0.89 6.34
CA VAL A 79 0.82 -0.59 6.26
C VAL A 79 1.93 -1.30 7.05
N CYS A 80 2.71 -0.52 7.80
CA CYS A 80 3.68 -1.01 8.78
C CYS A 80 3.84 0.00 9.92
N ASP A 81 4.23 -0.48 11.11
CA ASP A 81 4.40 0.36 12.31
C ASP A 81 5.41 1.48 12.09
N HIS A 82 6.55 1.18 11.46
CA HIS A 82 7.58 2.18 11.20
C HIS A 82 7.08 3.34 10.34
N ALA A 83 6.25 3.07 9.32
CA ALA A 83 5.65 4.13 8.52
C ALA A 83 4.61 4.91 9.33
N ASN A 84 3.89 4.25 10.24
CA ASN A 84 2.94 4.91 11.13
C ASN A 84 3.62 5.89 12.10
N GLU A 85 4.76 5.48 12.66
CA GLU A 85 5.55 6.29 13.60
C GLU A 85 6.32 7.43 12.92
N THR A 86 6.80 7.19 11.69
CA THR A 86 7.66 8.14 10.97
C THR A 86 6.88 9.07 10.04
N CYS A 87 5.62 8.77 9.74
CA CYS A 87 4.79 9.61 8.88
C CYS A 87 4.64 11.01 9.51
N PRO A 88 5.03 12.09 8.80
CA PRO A 88 4.91 13.43 9.36
C PRO A 88 3.44 13.76 9.67
N SER A 89 3.17 14.17 10.91
CA SER A 89 1.83 14.55 11.36
C SER A 89 1.28 15.79 10.64
N PHE A 90 2.16 16.65 10.11
CA PHE A 90 1.78 17.87 9.40
C PHE A 90 1.38 17.63 7.94
N TYR A 91 1.66 16.45 7.39
CA TYR A 91 1.35 16.10 6.01
C TYR A 91 -0.15 15.82 5.84
N SER A 92 -0.82 16.50 4.90
CA SER A 92 -2.28 16.47 4.68
C SER A 92 -3.08 16.39 5.99
N GLN A 93 -3.12 17.52 6.71
CA GLN A 93 -3.68 17.60 8.08
C GLN A 93 -5.12 17.12 8.19
N ASN A 94 -5.91 17.28 7.13
CA ASN A 94 -7.32 16.89 7.09
C ASN A 94 -7.54 15.45 6.59
N ALA A 95 -6.47 14.72 6.26
CA ALA A 95 -6.58 13.35 5.78
C ALA A 95 -7.08 12.42 6.89
N ILE A 96 -7.98 11.51 6.53
CA ILE A 96 -8.32 10.39 7.40
C ILE A 96 -7.14 9.41 7.40
N ARG A 97 -6.60 9.13 8.59
CA ARG A 97 -5.44 8.28 8.80
C ARG A 97 -5.88 6.89 9.24
N LEU A 98 -5.55 5.88 8.45
CA LEU A 98 -5.81 4.48 8.74
C LEU A 98 -4.47 3.76 8.93
N HIS A 99 -4.42 2.88 9.91
CA HIS A 99 -3.25 2.06 10.16
C HIS A 99 -3.62 0.58 10.18
N ARG A 100 -2.85 -0.23 9.46
CA ARG A 100 -2.92 -1.68 9.53
C ARG A 100 -1.51 -2.26 9.38
N ASN A 101 -0.96 -2.79 10.46
CA ASN A 101 0.32 -3.47 10.39
C ASN A 101 0.17 -4.83 9.72
N PHE A 102 0.85 -5.04 8.60
CA PHE A 102 0.95 -6.36 7.95
C PHE A 102 2.34 -6.94 8.19
N PHE A 103 2.39 -8.26 8.38
CA PHE A 103 3.66 -8.99 8.42
C PHE A 103 4.50 -8.71 7.17
N ASP A 104 5.82 -8.59 7.34
CA ASP A 104 6.74 -8.35 6.23
C ASP A 104 7.23 -9.67 5.63
N PRO A 105 6.81 -10.03 4.40
CA PRO A 105 7.17 -11.31 3.80
C PRO A 105 8.63 -11.35 3.33
N SER A 106 9.34 -10.21 3.27
CA SER A 106 10.71 -10.12 2.77
C SER A 106 11.79 -10.50 3.79
N HIS A 107 11.45 -10.54 5.08
CA HIS A 107 12.41 -10.82 6.16
C HIS A 107 12.68 -12.31 6.41
N SER A 108 12.01 -13.22 5.69
CA SER A 108 12.24 -14.65 5.85
C SER A 108 13.61 -15.07 5.31
N LYS A 109 14.40 -15.73 6.15
CA LYS A 109 15.71 -16.29 5.80
C LYS A 109 15.64 -17.58 4.99
N SER A 110 14.45 -18.21 4.90
CA SER A 110 14.29 -19.47 4.16
C SER A 110 13.75 -19.20 2.76
N GLU A 111 14.57 -19.46 1.75
CA GLU A 111 14.16 -19.38 0.35
C GLU A 111 13.04 -20.38 0.02
N ASN A 112 12.94 -21.51 0.70
CA ASN A 112 11.95 -22.54 0.33
C ASN A 112 10.49 -22.15 0.60
N ASN A 113 10.23 -21.18 1.49
CA ASN A 113 8.86 -20.80 1.89
C ASN A 113 8.49 -19.36 1.53
N TRP A 114 9.27 -18.66 0.69
CA TRP A 114 8.99 -17.25 0.39
C TRP A 114 7.60 -17.08 -0.23
N LYS A 115 7.19 -17.99 -1.14
CA LYS A 115 5.93 -17.86 -1.88
C LYS A 115 4.72 -17.86 -0.95
N GLU A 116 4.64 -18.83 -0.04
CA GLU A 116 3.56 -18.94 0.95
C GLU A 116 3.47 -17.69 1.84
N LEU A 117 4.61 -17.12 2.23
CA LEU A 117 4.66 -15.90 3.05
C LEU A 117 4.16 -14.68 2.29
N PHE A 118 4.55 -14.54 1.02
CA PHE A 118 4.04 -13.47 0.17
C PHE A 118 2.56 -13.64 -0.14
N GLU A 119 2.07 -14.86 -0.36
CA GLU A 119 0.65 -15.16 -0.55
C GLU A 119 -0.17 -14.79 0.68
N LYS A 120 0.29 -15.19 1.89
CA LYS A 120 -0.35 -14.79 3.15
C LYS A 120 -0.44 -13.28 3.31
N CYS A 121 0.68 -12.58 3.09
CA CYS A 121 0.71 -11.11 3.15
C CYS A 121 -0.21 -10.47 2.11
N ARG A 122 -0.18 -10.95 0.86
CA ARG A 122 -1.05 -10.50 -0.23
C ARG A 122 -2.51 -10.66 0.14
N ASP A 123 -2.92 -11.80 0.68
CA ASP A 123 -4.31 -12.10 0.99
C ASP A 123 -4.84 -11.23 2.13
N GLU A 124 -4.02 -10.95 3.15
CA GLU A 124 -4.38 -9.97 4.19
C GLU A 124 -4.58 -8.56 3.62
N ILE A 125 -3.65 -8.11 2.76
CA ILE A 125 -3.74 -6.79 2.09
C ILE A 125 -4.98 -6.73 1.20
N LYS A 126 -5.25 -7.79 0.44
CA LYS A 126 -6.42 -7.91 -0.45
C LYS A 126 -7.72 -7.73 0.31
N LEU A 127 -7.88 -8.42 1.45
CA LEU A 127 -9.06 -8.31 2.30
C LEU A 127 -9.23 -6.88 2.83
N PHE A 128 -8.16 -6.31 3.37
CA PHE A 128 -8.17 -4.93 3.85
C PHE A 128 -8.56 -3.93 2.75
N CYS A 129 -7.95 -4.03 1.56
CA CYS A 129 -8.26 -3.14 0.44
C CYS A 129 -9.70 -3.30 -0.06
N LEU A 130 -10.24 -4.52 -0.03
CA LEU A 130 -11.64 -4.78 -0.37
C LEU A 130 -12.58 -4.11 0.63
N GLU A 131 -12.34 -4.27 1.93
CA GLU A 131 -13.12 -3.63 2.99
C GLU A 131 -13.06 -2.11 2.92
N PHE A 132 -11.85 -1.55 2.76
CA PHE A 132 -11.65 -0.12 2.53
C PHE A 132 -12.46 0.37 1.33
N SER A 133 -12.40 -0.32 0.19
CA SER A 133 -13.12 0.08 -1.02
C SER A 133 -14.64 0.11 -0.84
N ARG A 134 -15.19 -0.83 -0.08
CA ARG A 134 -16.63 -0.88 0.24
C ARG A 134 -17.03 0.30 1.12
N SER A 135 -16.27 0.56 2.19
CA SER A 135 -16.52 1.70 3.08
C SER A 135 -16.36 3.03 2.35
N PHE A 136 -15.36 3.15 1.48
CA PHE A 136 -15.11 4.33 0.65
C PHE A 136 -16.32 4.64 -0.24
N GLN A 137 -16.85 3.63 -0.93
CA GLN A 137 -18.00 3.80 -1.83
C GLN A 137 -19.30 4.13 -1.09
N LEU A 138 -19.44 3.69 0.16
CA LEU A 138 -20.59 4.01 1.02
C LEU A 138 -20.44 5.36 1.73
N GLY A 139 -19.30 6.04 1.61
CA GLY A 139 -19.03 7.28 2.35
C GLY A 139 -18.95 7.09 3.87
N LYS A 140 -18.59 5.88 4.33
CA LYS A 140 -18.55 5.47 5.75
C LYS A 140 -17.13 5.39 6.33
N ILE A 141 -16.17 6.04 5.68
CA ILE A 141 -14.84 6.18 6.24
C ILE A 141 -14.84 7.52 6.97
N ASN A 142 -14.75 7.45 8.30
CA ASN A 142 -14.85 8.56 9.22
C ASN A 142 -13.53 8.70 9.97
#